data_AF-C3NKE5-F1
#
_entry.id   AF-C3NKE5-F1
#
_cell.length_a   1.000
_cell.length_b   1.000
_cell.length_c   1.000
_cell.angle_alpha   90.00
_cell.angle_beta   90.00
_cell.angle_gamma   90.00
#
_symmetry.space_group_name_H-M   'P 1'
#
loop_
_entity.id
_entity.type
_entity.pdbx_description
1 polymer ?
#
loop_
_entity_poly.entity_id
_entity_poly.type
_entity_poly.pdbx_seq_one_letter_code
_entity_poly.pdbx_strand_id
1 'polypeptide(L)'
;MIYRQKFIGQNTAHIIPGEEYVSIYVEYSLNGVNWQPCTFSLKKGVYEIHAKDKYNRTTEILLVEKKFVKAKKIKKKYIGSESFDWTATFIDIYYRLLIKDPSKIRYLKRN
;
A
#
# COMPACT_ATOMS: atom_id res chain seq x y z
N MET A 1 13.55 -2.22 20.52
CA MET A 1 12.54 -2.62 19.51
C MET A 1 13.19 -2.51 18.13
N ILE A 2 13.54 -3.64 17.53
CA ILE A 2 14.42 -3.72 16.34
C ILE A 2 13.63 -3.27 15.11
N TYR A 3 13.91 -2.05 14.62
CA TYR A 3 13.31 -1.51 13.39
C TYR A 3 13.96 -2.17 12.17
N ARG A 4 13.45 -3.32 11.77
CA ARG A 4 13.78 -3.91 10.46
C ARG A 4 13.14 -3.04 9.37
N GLN A 5 13.96 -2.55 8.45
CA GLN A 5 13.60 -1.87 7.22
C GLN A 5 12.60 -2.73 6.44
N LYS A 6 11.29 -2.46 6.60
CA LYS A 6 10.23 -3.25 5.99
C LYS A 6 9.81 -2.59 4.68
N PHE A 7 10.41 -3.05 3.59
CA PHE A 7 9.91 -2.76 2.25
C PHE A 7 8.55 -3.47 2.10
N ILE A 8 7.47 -2.71 1.94
CA ILE A 8 6.15 -3.27 1.61
C ILE A 8 5.85 -2.84 0.17
N GLY A 9 6.06 -3.74 -0.77
CA GLY A 9 5.58 -3.62 -2.15
C GLY A 9 4.25 -4.33 -2.33
N GLN A 10 3.59 -4.14 -3.48
CA GLN A 10 2.55 -5.07 -3.93
C GLN A 10 3.17 -6.46 -3.98
N ASN A 11 2.60 -7.38 -3.21
CA ASN A 11 3.07 -8.76 -3.15
C ASN A 11 1.83 -9.65 -3.03
N THR A 12 1.58 -10.46 -4.05
CA THR A 12 0.56 -11.52 -4.02
C THR A 12 1.31 -12.80 -3.69
N ALA A 13 1.13 -13.32 -2.48
CA ALA A 13 1.73 -14.59 -2.08
C ALA A 13 0.63 -15.66 -2.13
N HIS A 14 0.78 -16.64 -3.03
CA HIS A 14 -0.07 -17.81 -3.11
C HIS A 14 0.43 -18.85 -2.09
N ILE A 15 -0.43 -19.31 -1.17
CA ILE A 15 -0.13 -20.40 -0.23
C ILE A 15 -1.32 -21.36 -0.26
N ILE A 16 -1.16 -22.61 -0.71
CA ILE A 16 -2.24 -23.62 -0.68
C ILE A 16 -1.63 -25.00 -0.37
N PRO A 17 -2.13 -25.76 0.62
CA PRO A 17 -3.43 -26.47 0.57
C PRO A 17 -4.49 -26.01 1.60
N GLY A 18 -5.71 -25.68 1.17
CA GLY A 18 -6.85 -25.20 2.02
C GLY A 18 -7.44 -23.81 1.69
N GLU A 19 -6.97 -23.18 0.61
CA GLU A 19 -7.54 -22.03 -0.14
C GLU A 19 -7.70 -20.66 0.56
N GLU A 20 -6.65 -20.14 1.22
CA GLU A 20 -6.57 -18.70 1.54
C GLU A 20 -5.60 -17.94 0.62
N TYR A 21 -6.14 -17.06 -0.23
CA TYR A 21 -5.39 -16.15 -1.09
C TYR A 21 -5.12 -14.84 -0.35
N VAL A 22 -3.86 -14.38 -0.30
CA VAL A 22 -3.51 -13.13 0.39
C VAL A 22 -2.94 -12.11 -0.59
N SER A 23 -3.65 -10.98 -0.75
CA SER A 23 -3.21 -9.84 -1.54
C SER A 23 -2.81 -8.69 -0.64
N ILE A 24 -1.64 -8.09 -0.87
CA ILE A 24 -1.20 -6.89 -0.15
C ILE A 24 -1.20 -5.69 -1.08
N TYR A 25 -2.00 -4.69 -0.72
CA TYR A 25 -2.08 -3.40 -1.40
C TYR A 25 -1.42 -2.32 -0.56
N VAL A 26 -0.58 -1.52 -1.18
CA VAL A 26 0.05 -0.36 -0.55
C VAL A 26 -0.33 0.86 -1.36
N GLU A 27 -1.02 1.80 -0.71
CA GLU A 27 -1.67 2.91 -1.40
C GLU A 27 -1.49 4.21 -0.63
N TYR A 28 -1.48 5.32 -1.35
CA TYR A 28 -1.56 6.65 -0.76
C TYR A 28 -2.69 7.47 -1.39
N SER A 29 -3.14 8.49 -0.66
CA SER A 29 -4.14 9.43 -1.17
C SER A 29 -3.86 10.84 -0.66
N LEU A 30 -4.17 11.82 -1.51
CA LEU A 30 -4.09 13.25 -1.19
C LEU A 30 -5.43 13.81 -0.69
N ASN A 31 -6.54 13.09 -0.93
CA ASN A 31 -7.89 13.53 -0.61
C ASN A 31 -8.71 12.50 0.19
N GLY A 32 -8.15 11.31 0.43
CA GLY A 32 -8.81 10.21 1.13
C GLY A 32 -9.80 9.41 0.28
N VAL A 33 -10.03 9.83 -0.98
CA VAL A 33 -10.99 9.22 -1.91
C VAL A 33 -10.26 8.49 -3.03
N ASN A 34 -9.33 9.17 -3.70
CA ASN A 34 -8.55 8.61 -4.80
C ASN A 34 -7.27 7.98 -4.25
N TRP A 35 -7.22 6.65 -4.23
CA TRP A 35 -6.10 5.87 -3.73
C TRP A 35 -5.22 5.43 -4.90
N GLN A 36 -3.92 5.70 -4.81
CA GLN A 36 -2.94 5.39 -5.84
C GLN A 36 -1.93 4.37 -5.30
N PRO A 37 -1.51 3.39 -6.12
CA PRO A 37 -0.54 2.39 -5.69
C PRO A 37 0.81 3.06 -5.40
N CYS A 38 1.47 2.62 -4.33
CA CYS A 38 2.79 3.10 -3.99
C CYS A 38 3.63 2.04 -3.29
N THR A 39 4.89 2.37 -3.07
CA THR A 39 5.70 1.76 -2.01
C THR A 39 6.14 2.87 -1.07
N PHE A 40 6.43 2.57 0.20
CA PHE A 40 6.93 3.59 1.10
C PHE A 40 7.96 3.06 2.09
N SER A 41 8.77 3.97 2.59
CA SER A 41 9.61 3.76 3.77
C SER A 41 9.38 4.89 4.77
N LEU A 42 9.54 4.59 6.06
CA LEU A 42 9.50 5.59 7.12
C LEU A 42 10.92 5.79 7.66
N LYS A 43 11.54 6.92 7.33
CA LYS A 43 12.89 7.30 7.76
C LYS A 43 12.81 8.47 8.72
N LYS A 44 13.39 8.38 9.93
CA LYS A 44 13.49 9.49 10.92
C LYS A 44 12.26 10.43 10.97
N GLY A 45 11.05 9.87 11.02
CA GLY A 45 9.80 10.66 11.11
C GLY A 45 9.28 11.24 9.80
N VAL A 46 9.85 10.87 8.65
CA VAL A 46 9.43 11.27 7.30
C VAL A 46 9.09 10.02 6.50
N TYR A 47 7.92 10.02 5.87
CA TYR A 47 7.58 9.04 4.86
C TYR A 47 8.23 9.42 3.53
N GLU A 48 8.93 8.48 2.93
CA GLU A 48 9.35 8.52 1.54
C GLU A 48 8.46 7.56 0.77
N ILE A 49 7.57 8.13 -0.05
CA ILE A 49 6.52 7.43 -0.80
C ILE A 49 6.90 7.47 -2.27
N HIS A 50 6.97 6.29 -2.89
CA HIS A 50 7.25 6.11 -4.31
C HIS A 50 5.93 5.76 -5.00
N ALA A 51 5.33 6.73 -5.68
CA ALA A 51 4.12 6.53 -6.45
C ALA A 51 4.38 5.57 -7.62
N LYS A 52 3.46 4.65 -7.86
CA LYS A 52 3.59 3.60 -8.88
C LYS A 52 2.61 3.81 -10.02
N ASP A 53 3.04 3.54 -11.25
CA ASP A 53 2.14 3.40 -12.39
C ASP A 53 1.54 1.98 -12.46
N LYS A 54 0.72 1.73 -13.49
CA LYS A 54 0.12 0.42 -13.77
C LYS A 54 1.14 -0.69 -14.08
N TYR A 55 2.40 -0.34 -14.33
CA TYR A 55 3.50 -1.26 -14.60
C TYR A 55 4.50 -1.34 -13.41
N ASN A 56 4.10 -0.85 -12.23
CA ASN A 56 4.91 -0.82 -11.00
C ASN A 56 6.22 0.01 -11.11
N ARG A 57 6.29 0.93 -12.07
CA ARG A 57 7.41 1.88 -12.20
C ARG A 57 7.18 3.09 -11.31
N THR A 58 8.25 3.60 -10.69
CA THR A 58 8.16 4.81 -9.85
C THR A 58 8.03 6.06 -10.73
N THR A 59 6.89 6.72 -10.65
CA THR A 59 6.59 7.97 -11.38
C THR A 59 6.99 9.21 -10.58
N GLU A 60 6.71 9.18 -9.27
CA GLU A 60 6.99 10.29 -8.36
C GLU A 60 7.57 9.78 -7.04
N ILE A 61 8.36 10.62 -6.38
CA ILE A 61 8.85 10.38 -5.02
C ILE A 61 8.43 11.55 -4.13
N LEU A 62 7.59 11.27 -3.14
CA LEU A 62 7.02 12.22 -2.20
C LEU A 62 7.68 12.04 -0.84
N LEU A 63 8.20 13.12 -0.27
CA LEU A 63 8.64 13.18 1.13
C LEU A 63 7.62 13.95 1.95
N VAL A 64 7.11 13.34 3.02
CA VAL A 64 6.10 13.94 3.90
C VAL A 64 6.40 13.61 5.35
N GLU A 65 6.45 14.63 6.23
CA GLU A 65 6.58 14.38 7.66
C GLU A 65 5.42 13.54 8.20
N LYS A 66 5.73 12.57 9.07
CA LYS A 66 4.78 11.64 9.67
C LYS A 66 3.58 12.34 10.31
N LYS A 67 3.76 13.52 10.89
CA LYS A 67 2.66 14.29 11.51
C LYS A 67 1.57 14.69 10.50
N PHE A 68 1.90 14.83 9.22
CA PHE A 68 0.96 15.12 8.14
C PHE A 68 0.40 13.85 7.48
N VAL A 69 0.83 12.66 7.88
CA VAL A 69 0.38 11.39 7.29
C VAL A 69 -0.44 10.60 8.30
N LYS A 70 -1.65 10.20 7.90
CA LYS A 70 -2.46 9.23 8.63
C LYS A 70 -2.32 7.86 7.95
N ALA A 71 -1.58 6.96 8.60
CA ALA A 71 -1.42 5.59 8.15
C ALA A 71 -2.54 4.69 8.73
N LYS A 72 -3.13 3.83 7.90
CA LYS A 72 -4.14 2.85 8.32
C LYS A 72 -3.84 1.50 7.68
N LYS A 73 -3.97 0.43 8.47
CA LYS A 73 -4.03 -0.95 7.97
C LYS A 73 -5.48 -1.41 7.94
N ILE A 74 -5.92 -1.99 6.82
CA ILE A 74 -7.25 -2.57 6.66
C ILE A 74 -7.06 -4.01 6.20
N LYS A 75 -7.77 -4.95 6.83
CA LYS A 75 -7.84 -6.34 6.40
C LYS A 75 -9.27 -6.62 5.99
N LYS A 76 -9.48 -7.13 4.79
CA LYS A 76 -10.78 -7.63 4.32
C LYS A 76 -10.64 -9.12 4.06
N LYS A 77 -11.62 -9.90 4.52
CA LYS A 77 -11.74 -11.33 4.25
C LYS A 77 -13.05 -11.55 3.53
N TYR A 78 -13.05 -12.27 2.42
CA TYR A 78 -14.25 -12.61 1.67
C TYR A 78 -14.08 -13.96 0.99
N ILE A 79 -15.19 -14.57 0.62
CA ILE A 79 -15.22 -15.81 -0.15
C ILE A 79 -15.51 -15.43 -1.60
N GLY A 80 -14.72 -15.92 -2.54
CA GLY A 80 -14.90 -15.71 -3.98
C GLY A 80 -14.98 -17.06 -4.69
N SER A 81 -15.77 -17.11 -5.77
CA SER A 81 -15.82 -18.26 -6.67
C SER A 81 -14.97 -17.98 -7.90
N GLU A 82 -13.91 -18.76 -8.14
CA GLU A 82 -13.18 -18.70 -9.42
C GLU A 82 -13.86 -19.56 -10.50
N SER A 83 -14.79 -20.46 -10.14
CA SER A 83 -15.60 -21.30 -11.04
C SER A 83 -16.80 -21.93 -10.31
N PHE A 84 -17.75 -22.54 -11.05
CA PHE A 84 -19.06 -23.03 -10.55
C PHE A 84 -19.00 -24.02 -9.37
N ASP A 85 -17.87 -24.70 -9.15
CA ASP A 85 -17.73 -25.75 -8.12
C ASP A 85 -16.65 -25.50 -7.06
N TRP A 86 -15.97 -24.35 -7.05
CA TRP A 86 -14.82 -24.10 -6.16
C TRP A 86 -14.90 -22.73 -5.49
N THR A 87 -14.90 -22.71 -4.15
CA THR A 87 -14.92 -21.50 -3.33
C THR A 87 -13.59 -21.30 -2.61
N ALA A 88 -12.92 -20.20 -2.93
CA ALA A 88 -11.68 -19.79 -2.29
C ALA A 88 -11.92 -18.66 -1.29
N THR A 89 -11.11 -18.62 -0.23
CA THR A 89 -11.07 -17.51 0.71
C THR A 89 -10.03 -16.49 0.27
N PHE A 90 -10.42 -15.24 0.15
CA PHE A 90 -9.54 -14.13 -0.21
C PHE A 90 -9.35 -13.20 0.99
N ILE A 91 -8.10 -12.78 1.20
CA ILE A 91 -7.68 -11.88 2.25
C ILE A 91 -6.92 -10.72 1.62
N ASP A 92 -7.55 -9.56 1.56
CA ASP A 92 -6.91 -8.33 1.10
C ASP A 92 -6.40 -7.52 2.30
N ILE A 93 -5.13 -7.17 2.28
CA ILE A 93 -4.49 -6.31 3.29
C ILE A 93 -4.08 -5.00 2.63
N TYR A 94 -4.75 -3.92 3.00
CA TYR A 94 -4.42 -2.58 2.54
C TYR A 94 -3.59 -1.84 3.58
N TYR A 95 -2.45 -1.30 3.17
CA TYR A 95 -1.67 -0.29 3.88
C TYR A 95 -1.89 1.06 3.21
N ARG A 96 -2.68 1.92 3.85
CA ARG A 96 -3.15 3.20 3.29
C ARG A 96 -2.51 4.38 3.99
N LEU A 97 -1.86 5.25 3.22
CA LEU A 97 -1.30 6.52 3.69
C LEU A 97 -2.16 7.70 3.19
N LEU A 98 -2.90 8.34 4.09
CA LEU A 98 -3.57 9.61 3.79
C LEU A 98 -2.63 10.77 4.12
N ILE A 99 -2.26 11.55 3.10
CA ILE A 99 -1.54 12.81 3.28
C ILE A 99 -2.59 13.88 3.58
N LYS A 100 -2.66 14.33 4.83
CA LYS A 100 -3.67 15.26 5.33
C LYS A 100 -3.49 16.69 4.81
N ASP A 101 -2.26 17.05 4.48
CA ASP A 101 -1.89 18.36 3.95
C ASP A 101 -0.95 18.18 2.76
N PRO A 102 -1.48 18.16 1.52
CA PRO A 102 -0.68 18.01 0.31
C PRO A 102 0.32 19.15 0.09
N SER A 103 0.11 20.35 0.69
CA SER A 103 1.04 21.47 0.56
C SER A 103 2.39 21.22 1.24
N LYS A 104 2.48 20.21 2.11
CA LYS A 104 3.70 19.83 2.83
C LYS A 104 4.50 18.73 2.12
N ILE A 105 4.08 18.33 0.93
CA ILE A 105 4.82 17.35 0.12
C ILE A 105 6.05 18.02 -0.46
N ARG A 106 7.21 17.38 -0.27
CA ARG A 106 8.42 17.69 -1.02
C ARG A 106 8.63 16.62 -2.08
N TYR A 107 8.65 17.02 -3.35
CA TYR A 107 8.89 16.10 -4.46
C TYR A 107 10.38 15.96 -4.70
N LEU A 108 10.90 14.73 -4.63
CA LEU A 108 12.29 14.43 -5.05
C LEU A 108 12.38 14.09 -6.54
N LYS A 109 11.28 13.60 -7.13
CA LYS A 109 11.15 13.28 -8.55
C LYS A 109 9.69 13.48 -8.98
N ARG A 110 9.49 14.09 -10.14
CA ARG A 110 8.17 14.27 -10.78
C ARG A 110 8.32 14.09 -12.29
N ASN A 111 7.90 12.91 -12.78
CA ASN A 111 7.62 12.58 -14.18
C ASN A 111 6.63 13.58 -14.81
#